data_AF-A0A645BPU8-F1
#
_entry.id   AF-A0A645BPU8-F1
#
_cell.length_a   1.000
_cell.length_b   1.000
_cell.length_c   1.000
_cell.angle_alpha   90.00
_cell.angle_beta   90.00
_cell.angle_gamma   90.00
#
_symmetry.space_group_name_H-M   'P 1'
#
loop_
_entity.id
_entity.type
_entity.pdbx_description
1 polymer ?
#
loop_
_entity_poly.entity_id
_entity_poly.type
_entity_poly.pdbx_seq_one_letter_code
_entity_poly.pdbx_strand_id
1 'polypeptide(L)' 'MTVRQLEEAAKKPEKDKAPEPPKKPAVDYAMHLEKRLGRELGRKVRVRSKKIEIEYYGNEDLDALLARLGLPVEEA' A
#
# COMPACT_ATOMS: atom_id res chain seq x y z
N MET A 1 56.76 1.53 4.48
CA MET A 1 55.40 1.54 3.90
C MET A 1 55.54 1.85 2.43
N THR A 2 55.11 0.94 1.56
CA THR A 2 55.46 0.93 0.14
C THR A 2 54.20 1.17 -0.69
N VAL A 3 54.29 2.00 -1.74
CA VAL A 3 53.17 2.39 -2.63
C VAL A 3 52.34 1.20 -3.15
N ARG A 4 52.96 0.03 -3.30
CA ARG A 4 52.32 -1.22 -3.71
C ARG A 4 51.23 -1.71 -2.75
N GLN A 5 51.37 -1.41 -1.44
CA GLN A 5 50.37 -1.78 -0.43
C GLN A 5 49.13 -0.87 -0.49
N LEU A 6 49.21 0.31 -1.11
CA LEU A 6 48.07 1.21 -1.30
C LEU A 6 47.21 0.77 -2.49
N GLU A 7 47.83 0.28 -3.57
CA GLU A 7 47.11 -0.23 -4.74
C GLU A 7 46.36 -1.56 -4.47
N GLU A 8 46.87 -2.41 -3.57
CA GLU A 8 46.16 -3.63 -3.16
C GLU A 8 44.94 -3.33 -2.27
N ALA A 9 44.92 -2.21 -1.55
CA ALA A 9 43.76 -1.78 -0.76
C ALA A 9 42.63 -1.19 -1.63
N ALA A 10 42.95 -0.71 -2.84
CA ALA A 10 41.99 -0.11 -3.78
C ALA A 10 41.28 -1.13 -4.69
N LYS A 11 41.66 -2.41 -4.64
CA LYS A 11 41.08 -3.46 -5.50
C LYS A 11 40.15 -4.40 -4.74
N LYS A 12 39.28 -3.84 -3.91
CA LYS A 12 38.05 -4.51 -3.48
C LYS A 12 36.95 -4.12 -4.48
N PRO A 13 36.44 -5.04 -5.31
CA PRO A 13 35.33 -4.71 -6.18
C PRO A 13 34.13 -4.35 -5.31
N GLU A 14 33.69 -3.10 -5.41
CA GLU A 14 32.36 -2.64 -5.06
C GLU A 14 31.33 -3.63 -5.63
N LYS A 15 30.86 -4.54 -4.78
CA LYS A 15 29.47 -4.97 -4.87
C LYS A 15 28.64 -3.85 -4.28
N ASP A 16 28.58 -2.73 -4.99
CA ASP A 16 27.55 -1.74 -4.77
C ASP A 16 26.26 -2.43 -5.19
N LYS A 17 25.58 -3.01 -4.18
CA LYS A 17 24.20 -3.42 -4.31
C LYS A 17 23.49 -2.18 -4.82
N ALA A 18 23.00 -2.25 -6.07
CA ALA A 18 22.06 -1.27 -6.59
C ALA A 18 21.10 -0.91 -5.45
N PRO A 19 20.98 0.37 -5.06
CA PRO A 19 20.11 0.75 -3.96
C PRO A 19 18.74 0.21 -4.31
N GLU A 20 18.24 -0.76 -3.51
CA GLU A 20 16.85 -1.18 -3.60
C GLU A 20 16.05 0.12 -3.57
N PRO A 21 15.23 0.42 -4.59
CA PRO A 21 14.46 1.64 -4.61
C PRO A 21 13.72 1.68 -3.27
N PRO A 22 13.71 2.83 -2.56
CA PRO A 22 13.08 2.91 -1.26
C PRO A 22 11.68 2.35 -1.42
N LYS A 23 11.42 1.19 -0.79
CA LYS A 23 10.10 0.59 -0.73
C LYS A 23 9.24 1.65 -0.07
N LYS A 24 8.59 2.46 -0.90
CA LYS A 24 7.64 3.47 -0.46
C LYS A 24 6.71 2.75 0.51
N PRO A 25 6.39 3.34 1.67
CA PRO A 25 5.47 2.75 2.63
C PRO A 25 4.05 2.74 2.06
N ALA A 26 3.82 1.94 1.01
CA ALA A 26 2.50 1.66 0.48
C ALA A 26 1.64 0.98 1.55
N VAL A 27 2.30 0.27 2.47
CA VAL A 27 1.69 -0.37 3.64
C VAL A 27 1.06 0.65 4.58
N ASP A 28 1.74 1.77 4.88
CA ASP A 28 1.20 2.79 5.78
C ASP A 28 0.02 3.56 5.17
N TYR A 29 0.07 3.84 3.87
CA TYR A 29 -1.03 4.51 3.17
C TYR A 29 -2.27 3.61 3.08
N ALA A 30 -2.10 2.34 2.71
CA ALA A 30 -3.20 1.38 2.69
C ALA A 30 -3.83 1.21 4.08
N MET A 31 -3.02 1.03 5.12
CA MET A 31 -3.52 0.88 6.49
C MET A 31 -4.25 2.15 7.00
N HIS A 32 -3.75 3.33 6.64
CA HIS A 32 -4.40 4.59 7.01
C HIS A 32 -5.75 4.76 6.29
N LEU A 33 -5.81 4.37 5.01
CA LEU A 33 -7.06 4.32 4.25
C LEU A 33 -8.05 3.30 4.81
N GLU A 34 -7.62 2.09 5.16
CA GLU A 34 -8.46 1.07 5.79
C GLU A 34 -9.12 1.60 7.06
N LYS A 35 -8.35 2.25 7.94
CA LYS A 35 -8.87 2.84 9.17
C LYS A 35 -9.82 4.00 8.92
N ARG A 36 -9.53 4.87 7.95
CA ARG A 36 -10.41 6.00 7.61
C ARG A 36 -11.72 5.52 6.99
N LEU A 37 -11.64 4.67 5.97
CA LEU A 37 -12.82 4.09 5.30
C LEU A 37 -13.66 3.28 6.29
N GLY A 38 -13.04 2.48 7.15
CA GLY A 38 -13.76 1.73 8.17
C GLY A 38 -14.48 2.61 9.19
N ARG A 39 -13.91 3.77 9.56
CA ARG A 39 -14.57 4.76 10.43
C ARG A 39 -15.72 5.50 9.74
N GLU A 40 -15.52 5.92 8.50
CA GLU A 40 -16.52 6.68 7.72
C GLU A 40 -17.72 5.82 7.32
N LEU A 41 -17.47 4.56 6.96
CA LEU A 41 -18.50 3.61 6.53
C LEU A 41 -19.08 2.81 7.70
N GLY A 42 -18.42 2.77 8.85
CA GLY A 42 -18.83 1.96 10.01
C GLY A 42 -18.74 0.46 9.75
N ARG A 43 -17.94 0.03 8.77
CA ARG A 43 -17.90 -1.33 8.23
C ARG A 43 -16.47 -1.82 8.08
N LYS A 44 -16.33 -3.14 7.90
CA LYS A 44 -15.03 -3.76 7.68
C LYS A 44 -14.58 -3.49 6.25
N VAL A 45 -13.48 -2.75 6.12
CA VAL A 45 -12.85 -2.40 4.83
C VAL A 45 -11.46 -2.99 4.78
N ARG A 46 -11.10 -3.61 3.65
CA ARG A 46 -9.74 -4.05 3.34
C ARG A 46 -9.23 -3.36 2.09
N VAL A 47 -8.03 -2.79 2.17
CA VAL A 47 -7.37 -2.15 1.02
C VAL A 47 -6.23 -3.03 0.57
N ARG A 48 -6.37 -3.62 -0.62
CA ARG A 48 -5.28 -4.29 -1.34
C ARG A 48 -4.74 -3.37 -2.43
N SER A 49 -3.55 -3.67 -2.95
CA SER A 49 -2.77 -2.79 -3.84
C SER A 49 -3.55 -2.10 -4.99
N LYS A 50 -4.66 -2.68 -5.47
CA LYS A 50 -5.55 -2.09 -6.49
C LYS A 50 -7.05 -2.35 -6.26
N LYS A 51 -7.43 -2.85 -5.08
CA LYS A 51 -8.81 -3.27 -4.80
C LYS A 51 -9.20 -2.87 -3.38
N ILE A 52 -10.42 -2.40 -3.22
CA ILE A 52 -11.03 -2.12 -1.92
C ILE A 52 -12.16 -3.13 -1.74
N GLU A 53 -12.07 -3.93 -0.69
CA GLU A 53 -13.10 -4.91 -0.31
C GLU A 53 -13.88 -4.33 0.87
N ILE A 54 -15.20 -4.24 0.76
CA ILE A 54 -16.09 -3.72 1.81
C ILE A 54 -17.08 -4.83 2.15
N GLU A 55 -17.19 -5.18 3.43
CA GLU A 55 -18.17 -6.15 3.93
C GLU A 55 -19.55 -5.48 4.08
N TYR A 56 -20.60 -6.14 3.59
CA TYR A 56 -22.00 -5.71 3.72
C TYR A 56 -22.84 -6.84 4.30
N TYR A 57 -23.91 -6.49 5.01
CA TYR A 57 -24.71 -7.47 5.78
C TYR A 57 -26.07 -7.80 5.16
N GLY A 58 -26.47 -7.11 4.08
CA GLY A 58 -27.72 -7.34 3.35
C GLY A 58 -27.84 -6.46 2.11
N ASN A 59 -28.87 -6.66 1.29
CA ASN A 59 -29.07 -5.88 0.06
C ASN A 59 -29.42 -4.41 0.36
N GLU A 60 -30.23 -4.14 1.38
CA GLU A 60 -30.52 -2.76 1.84
C GLU A 60 -29.25 -2.04 2.35
N ASP A 61 -28.37 -2.78 3.05
CA ASP A 61 -27.10 -2.26 3.54
C ASP A 61 -26.12 -1.96 2.39
N LEU A 62 -26.14 -2.77 1.34
CA LEU A 62 -25.37 -2.57 0.11
C LEU A 62 -25.88 -1.36 -0.68
N ASP A 63 -27.20 -1.21 -0.82
CA ASP A 63 -27.81 -0.05 -1.48
C ASP A 63 -27.40 1.25 -0.78
N ALA A 64 -27.57 1.30 0.55
CA ALA A 64 -27.13 2.42 1.37
C ALA A 64 -25.61 2.68 1.26
N LEU A 65 -24.80 1.63 1.10
CA LEU A 65 -23.35 1.76 0.86
C LEU A 65 -23.06 2.47 -0.45
N LEU A 66 -23.70 2.01 -1.53
CA LEU A 66 -23.48 2.50 -2.87
C LEU A 66 -23.93 3.96 -2.96
N ALA A 67 -25.08 4.29 -2.36
CA ALA A 67 -25.56 5.66 -2.21
C ALA A 67 -24.56 6.54 -1.45
N ARG A 68 -23.99 6.06 -0.34
CA ARG A 68 -22.96 6.77 0.44
C ARG A 68 -21.67 7.03 -0.36
N LEU A 69 -21.32 6.12 -1.27
CA LEU A 69 -20.17 6.24 -2.16
C LEU A 69 -20.46 7.06 -3.43
N GLY A 70 -21.71 7.51 -3.62
CA GLY A 70 -22.14 8.24 -4.81
C GLY A 70 -22.16 7.38 -6.08
N LEU A 71 -22.23 6.06 -5.92
CA LEU A 71 -22.40 5.13 -7.02
C LEU A 71 -23.90 5.01 -7.36
N PRO A 72 -24.26 4.94 -8.65
CA PRO A 72 -25.65 4.73 -9.04
C PRO A 72 -26.10 3.37 -8.51
N VAL A 73 -27.19 3.37 -7.75
CA VAL A 73 -27.90 2.14 -7.44
C VAL A 73 -28.86 1.91 -8.60
N GLU A 74 -28.56 0.94 -9.46
CA GLU A 74 -29.52 0.51 -10.47
C GLU A 74 -30.65 -0.21 -9.74
N GLU A 75 -31.74 0.52 -9.48
CA GLU A 75 -33.05 -0.07 -9.20
C GLU A 75 -33.49 -0.80 -10.47
N ALA A 76 -33.32 -2.12 -10.48
CA ALA A 76 -33.77 -3.02 -11.55
C ALA A 76 -35.25 -3.39 -11.38
#